data_AF-A0A8B2NK65-F1
#
_entry.id   AF-A0A8B2NK65-F1
#
_cell.length_a   1.000
_cell.length_b   1.000
_cell.length_c   1.000
_cell.angle_alpha   90.00
_cell.angle_beta   90.00
_cell.angle_gamma   90.00
#
_symmetry.space_group_name_H-M   'P 1'
#
loop_
_entity.id
_entity.type
_entity.pdbx_description
1 polymer ?
#
loop_
_entity_poly.entity_id
_entity_poly.type
_entity_poly.pdbx_seq_one_letter_code
_entity_poly.pdbx_strand_id
1 'polypeptide(L)'
;MDVVGKTARDVLVLALIGLAIGLMLGVLAAGGYTTWRSGGDIADVGFGTFFEHAPWIVGRFGEPFRTGLIVLAGVAAFFVVAVPAIGHKPKRTSHGSAEWAKPQELRKAGLTARLEDVRGPIYGKLARPRSAGEFFTSHDIPHSLIAAPTGSGKGVGVVIPTLLTYKGSV
;
A
#
# COMPACT_ATOMS: atom_id res chain seq x y z
N MET A 1 -7.69 8.09 -0.75
CA MET A 1 -6.99 8.03 -2.05
C MET A 1 -5.50 7.67 -1.89
N ASP A 2 -4.88 7.87 -0.73
CA ASP A 2 -3.44 7.60 -0.52
C ASP A 2 -3.05 6.11 -0.46
N VAL A 3 -3.97 5.23 -0.06
CA VAL A 3 -3.69 3.79 0.07
C VAL A 3 -3.48 3.14 -1.30
N VAL A 4 -4.30 3.51 -2.30
CA VAL A 4 -4.22 2.97 -3.67
C VAL A 4 -2.89 3.35 -4.33
N GLY A 5 -2.42 4.58 -4.13
CA GLY A 5 -1.14 5.03 -4.67
C GLY A 5 0.06 4.28 -4.06
N LYS A 6 0.01 3.97 -2.76
CA LYS A 6 1.06 3.20 -2.08
C LYS A 6 1.11 1.75 -2.59
N THR A 7 -0.04 1.10 -2.69
CA THR A 7 -0.14 -0.28 -3.20
C THR A 7 0.37 -0.39 -4.64
N ALA A 8 -0.01 0.55 -5.52
CA ALA A 8 0.45 0.56 -6.91
C ALA A 8 1.98 0.73 -7.02
N ARG A 9 2.56 1.62 -6.19
CA ARG A 9 4.02 1.81 -6.15
C ARG A 9 4.75 0.56 -5.68
N ASP A 10 4.24 -0.11 -4.65
CA ASP A 10 4.88 -1.31 -4.10
C ASP A 10 4.84 -2.47 -5.12
N VAL A 11 3.74 -2.63 -5.86
CA VAL A 11 3.64 -3.60 -6.96
C VAL A 11 4.59 -3.27 -8.11
N LEU A 12 4.71 -1.99 -8.49
CA LEU A 12 5.64 -1.55 -9.53
C LEU A 12 7.11 -1.85 -9.16
N VAL A 13 7.50 -1.57 -7.92
CA VAL A 13 8.87 -1.86 -7.44
C VAL A 13 9.14 -3.37 -7.47
N LEU A 14 8.20 -4.19 -7.02
CA LEU A 14 8.34 -5.65 -7.07
C LEU A 14 8.41 -6.18 -8.52
N ALA A 15 7.67 -5.57 -9.45
CA ALA A 15 7.71 -5.94 -10.86
C ALA A 15 9.06 -5.60 -11.51
N LEU A 16 9.66 -4.46 -11.16
CA LEU A 16 11.00 -4.07 -11.62
C LEU A 16 12.09 -5.01 -11.07
N ILE A 17 11.98 -5.41 -9.81
CA ILE A 17 12.86 -6.43 -9.22
C ILE A 17 12.69 -7.77 -9.94
N GLY A 18 11.44 -8.17 -10.21
CA GLY A 18 11.12 -9.36 -11.00
C GLY A 18 11.71 -9.30 -12.41
N LEU A 19 11.65 -8.16 -13.08
CA LEU A 19 12.25 -7.96 -14.39
C LEU A 19 13.77 -8.12 -14.34
N ALA A 20 14.45 -7.52 -13.35
CA ALA A 20 15.90 -7.62 -13.21
C ALA A 20 16.35 -9.08 -12.98
N ILE A 21 15.68 -9.78 -12.07
CA ILE A 21 15.95 -11.21 -11.79
C ILE A 21 15.64 -12.06 -13.04
N GLY A 22 14.52 -11.80 -13.69
CA GLY A 22 14.08 -12.53 -14.86
C GLY A 22 14.98 -12.34 -16.08
N LEU A 23 15.53 -11.14 -16.29
CA LEU A 23 16.54 -10.91 -17.32
C LEU A 23 17.85 -11.63 -16.99
N MET A 24 18.30 -11.56 -15.74
CA MET A 24 19.54 -12.23 -15.32
C MET A 24 19.45 -13.76 -15.49
N LEU A 25 18.38 -14.37 -14.99
CA LEU A 25 18.16 -15.82 -15.12
C LEU A 25 17.81 -16.22 -16.56
N GLY A 26 17.10 -15.36 -17.29
CA GLY A 26 16.75 -15.59 -18.69
C GLY A 26 17.97 -15.59 -19.60
N VAL A 27 18.99 -14.76 -19.34
CA VAL A 27 20.26 -14.78 -20.09
C VAL A 27 21.02 -16.10 -19.85
N LEU A 28 21.04 -16.59 -18.61
CA LEU A 28 21.65 -17.89 -18.29
C LEU A 28 20.89 -19.05 -18.94
N ALA A 29 19.56 -19.04 -18.87
CA ALA A 29 18.72 -20.06 -19.49
C ALA A 29 18.84 -20.06 -21.02
N ALA A 30 18.87 -18.88 -21.63
CA ALA A 30 19.09 -18.73 -23.06
C ALA A 30 20.49 -19.19 -23.47
N GLY A 31 21.54 -18.86 -22.70
CA GLY A 31 22.90 -19.32 -22.91
C GLY A 31 23.02 -20.83 -22.83
N GLY A 32 22.44 -21.45 -21.79
CA GLY A 32 22.40 -22.90 -21.65
C GLY A 32 21.67 -23.60 -22.80
N TYR A 33 20.55 -23.01 -23.26
CA TYR A 33 19.83 -23.52 -24.42
C TYR A 33 20.67 -23.44 -25.70
N THR A 34 21.33 -22.30 -25.96
CA THR A 34 22.16 -22.12 -27.16
C THR A 34 23.34 -23.09 -27.18
N THR A 35 24.02 -23.27 -26.03
CA THR A 35 25.18 -24.15 -25.90
C THR A 35 24.80 -25.62 -26.03
N TRP A 36 23.70 -26.03 -25.40
CA TRP A 36 23.17 -27.39 -25.57
C TRP A 36 22.80 -27.68 -27.03
N ARG A 37 22.24 -26.70 -27.73
CA ARG A 37 21.82 -26.88 -29.13
C ARG A 37 22.99 -26.92 -30.11
N SER A 38 24.05 -26.17 -29.84
CA SER A 38 25.29 -26.17 -30.63
C SER A 38 26.25 -27.32 -30.28
N GLY A 39 25.92 -28.13 -29.27
CA GLY A 39 26.73 -29.27 -28.84
C GLY A 39 27.93 -28.90 -27.97
N GLY A 40 27.93 -27.70 -27.38
CA GLY A 40 28.94 -27.27 -26.42
C GLY A 40 28.71 -27.82 -25.02
N ASP A 41 29.71 -27.63 -24.15
CA ASP A 41 29.62 -28.05 -22.75
C ASP A 41 28.73 -27.10 -21.94
N ILE A 42 27.75 -27.66 -21.23
CA ILE A 42 26.82 -26.90 -20.37
C ILE A 42 27.57 -26.34 -19.14
N ALA A 43 28.72 -26.92 -18.79
CA ALA A 43 29.56 -26.45 -17.68
C ALA A 43 30.16 -25.04 -17.92
N ASP A 44 30.31 -24.62 -19.18
CA ASP A 44 30.91 -23.33 -19.56
C ASP A 44 29.88 -22.21 -19.80
N VAL A 45 28.62 -22.44 -19.42
CA VAL A 45 27.53 -21.46 -19.61
C VAL A 45 27.69 -20.31 -18.62
N GLY A 46 28.14 -19.16 -19.12
CA GLY A 46 28.22 -17.90 -18.40
C GLY A 46 27.19 -16.87 -18.89
N PHE A 47 27.18 -15.71 -18.25
CA PHE A 47 26.32 -14.58 -18.64
C PHE A 47 26.60 -14.05 -20.06
N GLY A 48 27.80 -14.29 -20.60
CA GLY A 48 28.21 -13.85 -21.94
C GLY A 48 27.85 -14.83 -23.06
N THR A 49 27.64 -16.11 -22.75
CA THR A 49 27.56 -17.21 -23.74
C THR A 49 26.39 -17.06 -24.71
N PHE A 50 25.26 -16.50 -24.24
CA PHE A 50 24.12 -16.17 -25.10
C PHE A 50 24.48 -15.08 -26.12
N PHE A 51 25.24 -14.06 -25.71
CA PHE A 51 25.60 -12.93 -26.55
C PHE A 51 26.66 -13.27 -27.60
N GLU A 52 27.43 -14.33 -27.42
CA GLU A 52 28.38 -14.83 -28.42
C GLU A 52 27.66 -15.27 -29.72
N HIS A 53 26.42 -15.75 -29.61
CA HIS A 53 25.60 -16.18 -30.74
C HIS A 53 24.82 -15.01 -31.37
N ALA A 54 25.10 -13.79 -30.96
CA ALA A 54 24.30 -12.67 -31.36
C ALA A 54 24.57 -12.23 -32.81
N PRO A 55 23.57 -11.63 -33.50
CA PRO A 55 23.67 -11.27 -34.91
C PRO A 55 24.76 -10.25 -35.21
N TRP A 56 25.17 -9.45 -34.22
CA TRP A 56 26.27 -8.49 -34.36
C TRP A 56 27.65 -9.17 -34.33
N ILE A 57 27.76 -10.38 -33.78
CA ILE A 57 28.99 -11.18 -33.77
C ILE A 57 28.98 -12.19 -34.92
N VAL A 58 27.85 -12.86 -35.15
CA VAL A 58 27.72 -13.94 -36.14
C VAL A 58 27.28 -13.44 -37.52
N GLY A 59 26.85 -12.17 -37.63
CA GLY A 59 26.45 -11.54 -38.90
C GLY A 59 25.13 -12.06 -39.48
N ARG A 60 24.45 -13.01 -38.80
CA ARG A 60 23.18 -13.60 -39.23
C ARG A 60 22.22 -13.75 -38.05
N PHE A 61 20.98 -13.32 -38.25
CA PHE A 61 19.88 -13.62 -37.33
C PHE A 61 19.34 -15.01 -37.68
N GLY A 62 19.65 -16.02 -36.87
CA GLY A 62 19.25 -17.40 -37.12
C GLY A 62 19.14 -18.24 -35.85
N GLU A 63 18.73 -19.49 -35.98
CA GLU A 63 18.86 -20.45 -34.89
C GLU A 63 20.34 -20.67 -34.57
N PRO A 64 20.75 -20.69 -33.29
CA PRO A 64 19.91 -20.86 -32.08
C PRO A 64 19.52 -19.56 -31.35
N PHE A 65 19.93 -18.38 -31.84
CA PHE A 65 19.75 -17.09 -31.14
C PHE A 65 18.28 -16.68 -31.00
N ARG A 66 17.45 -16.92 -32.03
CA ARG A 66 16.02 -16.60 -32.00
C ARG A 66 15.27 -17.33 -30.88
N THR A 67 15.53 -18.63 -30.72
CA THR A 67 14.89 -19.41 -29.65
C THR A 67 15.42 -19.01 -28.28
N GLY A 68 16.70 -18.67 -28.16
CA GLY A 68 17.25 -18.10 -26.93
C GLY A 68 16.58 -16.78 -26.52
N LEU A 69 16.25 -15.90 -27.47
CA LEU A 69 15.47 -14.68 -27.18
C LEU A 69 14.06 -14.99 -26.65
N ILE A 70 13.40 -16.02 -27.18
CA ILE A 70 12.07 -16.44 -26.72
C ILE A 70 12.16 -16.98 -25.29
N VAL A 71 13.18 -17.79 -24.99
CA VAL A 71 13.44 -18.31 -23.63
C VAL A 71 13.72 -17.16 -22.67
N LEU A 72 14.60 -16.22 -23.04
CA LEU A 72 14.88 -15.01 -22.25
C LEU A 72 13.60 -14.23 -21.94
N ALA A 73 12.81 -13.93 -22.98
CA ALA A 73 11.57 -13.17 -22.84
C ALA A 73 10.54 -13.90 -21.96
N GLY A 74 10.42 -15.22 -22.12
CA GLY A 74 9.53 -16.06 -21.32
C GLY A 74 9.92 -16.09 -19.84
N VAL A 75 11.21 -16.28 -19.54
CA VAL A 75 11.72 -16.24 -18.16
C VAL A 75 11.55 -14.86 -17.56
N ALA A 76 11.87 -13.80 -18.29
CA ALA A 76 11.68 -12.41 -17.84
C ALA A 76 10.20 -12.12 -17.53
N ALA A 77 9.29 -12.46 -18.44
CA ALA A 77 7.85 -12.27 -18.24
C ALA A 77 7.31 -13.05 -17.05
N PHE A 78 7.79 -14.29 -16.83
CA PHE A 78 7.41 -15.10 -15.68
C PHE A 78 7.77 -14.41 -14.35
N PHE A 79 9.01 -13.93 -14.20
CA PHE A 79 9.45 -13.30 -12.95
C PHE A 79 8.81 -11.92 -12.71
N VAL A 80 8.47 -11.17 -13.76
CA VAL A 80 7.71 -9.92 -13.66
C VAL A 80 6.34 -10.14 -13.01
N VAL A 81 5.71 -11.30 -13.22
CA VAL A 81 4.41 -11.64 -12.62
C VAL A 81 4.57 -12.36 -11.28
N ALA A 82 5.49 -13.33 -11.20
CA ALA A 82 5.68 -14.17 -10.03
C ALA A 82 6.15 -13.39 -8.79
N VAL A 83 7.06 -12.43 -8.95
CA VAL A 83 7.63 -11.68 -7.82
C VAL A 83 6.58 -10.78 -7.14
N PRO A 84 5.78 -9.96 -7.86
CA PRO A 84 4.66 -9.26 -7.25
C PRO A 84 3.61 -10.19 -6.65
N ALA A 85 3.28 -11.30 -7.32
CA ALA A 85 2.26 -12.23 -6.83
C ALA A 85 2.61 -12.86 -5.48
N ILE A 86 3.89 -13.16 -5.24
CA ILE A 86 4.37 -13.75 -3.98
C ILE A 86 4.64 -12.65 -2.94
N GLY A 87 5.20 -11.51 -3.36
CA GLY A 87 5.62 -10.41 -2.47
C GLY A 87 4.46 -9.54 -1.97
N HIS A 88 3.37 -9.45 -2.73
CA HIS A 88 2.23 -8.62 -2.35
C HIS A 88 1.34 -9.33 -1.33
N LYS A 89 1.63 -9.14 -0.05
CA LYS A 89 0.74 -9.58 1.03
C LYS A 89 -0.19 -8.43 1.42
N PRO A 90 -1.53 -8.59 1.29
CA PRO A 90 -2.45 -7.59 1.82
C PRO A 90 -2.23 -7.45 3.33
N LYS A 91 -2.33 -6.21 3.84
CA LYS A 91 -2.23 -5.95 5.28
C LYS A 91 -3.26 -6.80 6.01
N ARG A 92 -2.79 -7.76 6.79
CA ARG A 92 -3.64 -8.62 7.62
C ARG A 92 -4.18 -7.81 8.79
N THR A 93 -5.42 -7.34 8.70
CA THR A 93 -6.12 -6.67 9.80
C THR A 93 -6.89 -7.71 10.62
N SER A 94 -6.18 -8.67 11.25
CA SER A 94 -6.82 -9.73 12.05
C SER A 94 -7.59 -9.21 13.26
N HIS A 95 -7.38 -7.95 13.67
CA HIS A 95 -8.03 -7.32 14.82
C HIS A 95 -8.77 -6.02 14.45
N GLY A 96 -9.14 -5.87 13.17
CA GLY A 96 -9.82 -4.68 12.66
C GLY A 96 -8.85 -3.61 12.17
N SER A 97 -9.39 -2.68 11.36
CA SER A 97 -8.67 -1.55 10.77
C SER A 97 -8.79 -0.28 11.62
N ALA A 98 -9.05 -0.42 12.92
CA ALA A 98 -9.27 0.73 13.79
C ALA A 98 -7.97 1.51 13.95
N GLU A 99 -8.01 2.77 13.53
CA GLU A 99 -6.93 3.75 13.68
C GLU A 99 -7.48 4.99 14.37
N TRP A 100 -6.62 5.71 15.08
CA TRP A 100 -6.97 7.01 15.65
C TRP A 100 -7.27 8.01 14.54
N ALA A 101 -8.48 8.52 14.51
CA ALA A 101 -8.90 9.50 13.52
C ALA A 101 -8.10 10.81 13.67
N LYS A 102 -7.65 11.36 12.54
CA LYS A 102 -7.04 12.69 12.48
C LYS A 102 -8.12 13.78 12.55
N PRO A 103 -7.80 14.99 13.02
CA PRO A 103 -8.77 16.11 13.07
C PRO A 103 -9.43 16.39 11.71
N GLN A 104 -8.68 16.25 10.61
CA GLN A 104 -9.22 16.43 9.26
C GLN A 104 -10.23 15.36 8.86
N GLU A 105 -10.06 14.13 9.35
CA GLU A 105 -10.98 13.02 9.07
C GLU A 105 -12.29 13.21 9.85
N LEU A 106 -12.20 13.66 11.10
CA LEU A 106 -13.36 14.04 11.90
C LEU A 106 -14.17 15.16 11.24
N ARG A 107 -13.50 16.18 10.70
CA ARG A 107 -14.14 17.28 9.95
C ARG A 107 -14.85 16.76 8.69
N LYS A 108 -14.18 15.91 7.91
CA LYS A 108 -14.75 15.29 6.71
C LYS A 108 -15.94 14.39 7.03
N ALA A 109 -15.92 13.71 8.18
CA ALA A 109 -17.01 12.88 8.67
C ALA A 109 -18.18 13.70 9.25
N GLY A 110 -18.08 15.03 9.30
CA GLY A 110 -19.12 15.87 9.93
C GLY A 110 -19.25 15.64 11.43
N LEU A 111 -18.17 15.21 12.10
CA LEU A 111 -18.13 14.97 13.54
C LEU A 111 -17.54 16.17 14.30
N THR A 112 -17.57 17.34 13.70
CA THR A 112 -17.00 18.56 14.28
C THR A 112 -17.96 19.71 14.13
N ALA A 113 -18.15 20.48 15.20
CA ALA A 113 -18.97 21.69 15.15
C ALA A 113 -18.30 22.83 15.92
N ARG A 114 -18.58 24.06 15.51
CA ARG A 114 -18.34 25.24 16.35
C ARG A 114 -19.41 25.31 17.42
N LEU A 115 -19.14 26.06 18.50
CA LEU A 115 -20.05 26.17 19.64
C LEU A 115 -21.47 26.58 19.24
N GLU A 116 -21.60 27.46 18.25
CA GLU A 116 -22.88 27.97 17.72
C GLU A 116 -23.72 26.88 17.00
N ASP A 117 -23.04 25.88 16.42
CA ASP A 117 -23.62 24.81 15.60
C ASP A 117 -23.70 23.46 16.32
N VAL A 118 -23.36 23.42 17.62
CA VAL A 118 -23.44 22.18 18.41
C VAL A 118 -24.91 21.77 18.52
N ARG A 119 -25.20 20.55 18.05
CA ARG A 119 -26.54 19.94 18.10
C ARG A 119 -26.60 18.67 18.94
N GLY A 120 -25.47 18.04 19.23
CA GLY A 120 -25.37 16.80 19.99
C GLY A 120 -24.39 16.88 21.17
N PRO A 121 -24.06 15.73 21.79
CA PRO A 121 -23.11 15.66 22.89
C PRO A 121 -21.72 16.15 22.50
N ILE A 122 -21.04 16.82 23.44
CA ILE A 122 -19.66 17.26 23.24
C ILE A 122 -18.72 16.24 23.89
N TYR A 123 -17.91 15.56 23.08
CA TYR A 123 -16.95 14.56 23.57
C TYR A 123 -15.57 15.14 23.81
N GLY A 124 -15.24 16.27 23.18
CA GLY A 124 -13.94 16.91 23.33
C GLY A 124 -13.77 18.13 22.45
N LYS A 125 -12.57 18.72 22.50
CA LYS A 125 -12.20 19.92 21.74
C LYS A 125 -10.95 19.63 20.90
N LEU A 126 -11.00 19.96 19.61
CA LEU A 126 -9.91 19.69 18.66
C LEU A 126 -8.86 20.82 18.62
N ALA A 127 -9.04 21.86 19.43
CA ALA A 127 -8.14 23.00 19.50
C ALA A 127 -7.66 23.24 20.93
N ARG A 128 -6.74 24.19 21.09
CA ARG A 128 -6.18 24.57 22.40
C ARG A 128 -7.30 24.97 23.37
N PRO A 129 -7.16 24.70 24.68
CA PRO A 129 -8.21 24.97 25.67
C PRO A 129 -8.80 26.38 25.59
N ARG A 130 -7.95 27.41 25.46
CA ARG A 130 -8.34 28.84 25.41
C ARG A 130 -8.72 29.36 24.02
N SER A 131 -8.66 28.54 22.97
CA SER A 131 -8.96 28.99 21.59
C SER A 131 -10.43 28.79 21.23
N ALA A 132 -10.98 29.62 20.33
CA ALA A 132 -12.30 29.43 19.75
C ALA A 132 -12.24 28.38 18.61
N GLY A 133 -11.94 27.13 18.97
CA GLY A 133 -11.86 26.03 18.02
C GLY A 133 -13.04 25.07 18.07
N GLU A 134 -13.04 24.12 17.14
CA GLU A 134 -14.10 23.14 16.95
C GLU A 134 -14.14 22.08 18.06
N PHE A 135 -15.34 21.61 18.32
CA PHE A 135 -15.66 20.54 19.25
C PHE A 135 -15.92 19.25 18.47
N PHE A 136 -15.49 18.12 19.05
CA PHE A 136 -15.84 16.79 18.57
C PHE A 136 -17.25 16.46 19.08
N THR A 137 -18.21 16.37 18.15
CA THR A 137 -19.63 16.18 18.45
C THR A 137 -20.31 15.46 17.29
N SER A 138 -21.41 14.78 17.59
CA SER A 138 -22.27 14.18 16.56
C SER A 138 -23.38 15.16 16.18
N HIS A 139 -23.72 15.26 14.90
CA HIS A 139 -24.90 16.01 14.45
C HIS A 139 -26.20 15.23 14.66
N ASP A 140 -26.15 13.89 14.52
CA ASP A 140 -27.22 13.01 14.95
C ASP A 140 -27.17 12.85 16.48
N ILE A 141 -28.23 12.30 17.08
CA ILE A 141 -28.32 12.01 18.53
C ILE A 141 -27.95 10.53 18.77
N PRO A 142 -26.66 10.15 18.85
CA PRO A 142 -26.27 8.79 19.18
C PRO A 142 -26.33 8.57 20.69
N HIS A 143 -26.80 7.38 21.09
CA HIS A 143 -26.56 6.90 22.44
C HIS A 143 -25.05 6.73 22.65
N SER A 144 -24.51 7.39 23.68
CA SER A 144 -23.07 7.45 23.93
C SER A 144 -22.75 6.86 25.29
N LEU A 145 -21.78 5.93 25.34
CA LEU A 145 -21.25 5.39 26.59
C LEU A 145 -19.93 6.09 26.92
N ILE A 146 -19.88 6.75 28.08
CA ILE A 146 -18.67 7.42 28.57
C ILE A 146 -18.16 6.67 29.79
N ALA A 147 -17.04 5.97 29.62
CA ALA A 147 -16.36 5.27 30.69
C ALA A 147 -15.11 6.06 31.13
N ALA A 148 -15.07 6.49 32.40
CA ALA A 148 -13.91 7.15 32.98
C ALA A 148 -13.84 6.89 34.50
N PRO A 149 -12.64 6.77 35.10
CA PRO A 149 -12.47 6.59 36.55
C PRO A 149 -13.08 7.74 37.39
N THR A 150 -13.24 7.53 38.70
CA THR A 150 -13.65 8.61 39.62
C THR A 150 -12.60 9.73 39.63
N GLY A 151 -13.05 10.99 39.74
CA GLY A 151 -12.15 12.15 39.73
C GLY A 151 -11.56 12.54 38.36
N SER A 152 -11.82 11.79 37.28
CA SER A 152 -11.33 12.09 35.92
C SER A 152 -11.97 13.32 35.25
N GLY A 153 -12.99 13.91 35.87
CA GLY A 153 -13.67 15.08 35.34
C GLY A 153 -14.74 14.81 34.28
N LYS A 154 -15.25 13.57 34.12
CA LYS A 154 -16.35 13.28 33.16
C LYS A 154 -17.57 14.21 33.29
N GLY A 155 -17.86 14.66 34.53
CA GLY A 155 -18.90 15.64 34.81
C GLY A 155 -18.61 17.00 34.17
N VAL A 156 -17.41 17.54 34.43
CA VAL A 156 -17.02 18.89 33.97
C VAL A 156 -16.63 18.91 32.50
N GLY A 157 -16.03 17.83 31.98
CA GLY A 157 -15.50 17.76 30.63
C GLY A 157 -16.52 17.37 29.56
N VAL A 158 -17.55 16.60 29.91
CA VAL A 158 -18.54 16.12 28.94
C VAL A 158 -19.97 16.41 29.38
N VAL A 159 -20.36 16.06 30.61
CA VAL A 159 -21.76 16.17 31.06
C VAL A 159 -22.23 17.63 31.12
N ILE A 160 -21.57 18.49 31.88
CA ILE A 160 -21.94 19.90 32.05
C ILE A 160 -21.94 20.64 30.69
N PRO A 161 -20.89 20.57 29.86
CA PRO A 161 -20.88 21.22 28.56
C PRO A 161 -22.01 20.74 27.64
N THR A 162 -22.29 19.43 27.64
CA THR A 162 -23.40 18.87 26.84
C THR A 162 -24.74 19.43 27.32
N LEU A 163 -25.02 19.45 28.63
CA LEU A 163 -26.27 19.99 29.17
C LEU A 163 -26.47 21.49 28.89
N LEU A 164 -25.39 22.26 28.86
CA LEU A 164 -25.45 23.71 28.57
C LEU A 164 -25.60 24.03 27.08
N THR A 165 -25.22 23.11 26.20
CA THR A 165 -25.22 23.35 24.73
C THR A 165 -26.35 22.62 24.02
N TYR A 166 -26.90 21.57 24.62
CA TYR A 166 -27.94 20.75 24.01
C TYR A 166 -29.30 21.46 24.04
N LYS A 167 -29.79 21.86 22.85
CA LYS A 167 -31.08 22.54 22.67
C LYS A 167 -32.29 21.58 22.61
N GLY A 168 -32.06 20.27 22.62
CA GLY A 168 -33.04 19.23 22.29
C GLY A 168 -33.81 18.62 23.45
N SER A 169 -34.08 19.38 24.51
CA SER A 169 -35.08 19.00 25.53
C SER A 169 -36.34 19.82 25.32
N VAL A 170 -37.09 19.52 24.26
CA VAL A 170 -38.49 19.93 24.07
C VAL A 170 -39.37 18.69 24.01
#